data_AF-A0A7W5AGB6-F1
#
_entry.id   AF-A0A7W5AGB6-F1
#
_cell.length_a   1.000
_cell.length_b   1.000
_cell.length_c   1.000
_cell.angle_alpha   90.00
_cell.angle_beta   90.00
_cell.angle_gamma   90.00
#
_symmetry.space_group_name_H-M   'P 1'
#
loop_
_entity.id
_entity.type
_entity.pdbx_description
1 polymer ?
#
loop_
_entity_poly.entity_id
_entity_poly.type
_entity_poly.pdbx_seq_one_letter_code
_entity_poly.pdbx_strand_id
1 'polypeptide(L)'
;MFEVFMLRPSRSVLLATTASLTIGLLAAPGAAYATDTTTSLSKEQMVAELKTVADASTVAAEKGWKANIVFTDWATDVAATGWKADVADAGRKAAVTATSGKATAAGSVEAAATGAGEVSMSMFYVVDPVHGRTLQRYRYGTMTGGGYSVEGTGRYDALNDPTSRSALKMMRRPQVRYVFTADPSLDFDEAVPAPTAVLTEDIQAGTKTVHGDGSADYTFRPEADTNITLRVNSVGTLASARAGLEESAVTLTYAYAPQQVTLPSRSATINWAELAKGQAYLDMRTFVASAANQGAAETLRTAAGRTVKVTSLRKHVRQEAAVFNSYASTNMIKTKDIRGGIRAHATNPWTHKTVSYTVKASGKKITVRG
;
A
#
# COMPACT_ATOMS: atom_id res chain seq x y z
N MET A 1 1.72 1.33 -6.57
CA MET A 1 2.36 2.38 -5.77
C MET A 1 1.71 3.69 -6.19
N PHE A 2 0.85 4.29 -5.36
CA PHE A 2 0.22 5.57 -5.68
C PHE A 2 1.23 6.67 -5.37
N GLU A 3 1.66 7.38 -6.41
CA GLU A 3 2.48 8.57 -6.27
C GLU A 3 1.53 9.70 -5.87
N VAL A 4 1.35 9.87 -4.56
CA VAL A 4 0.73 11.08 -4.00
C VAL A 4 1.80 12.16 -4.04
N PHE A 5 1.56 13.22 -4.80
CA PHE A 5 2.41 14.42 -4.81
C PHE A 5 2.57 14.95 -3.37
N MET A 6 3.74 14.75 -2.76
CA MET A 6 4.07 15.32 -1.45
C MET A 6 4.95 16.56 -1.62
N LEU A 7 4.36 17.74 -1.38
CA LEU A 7 5.06 19.01 -1.27
C LEU A 7 5.36 19.31 0.20
N ARG A 8 6.62 19.64 0.49
CA ARG A 8 7.12 19.94 1.84
C ARG A 8 6.58 21.28 2.35
N PRO A 9 6.04 21.38 3.57
CA PRO A 9 5.72 22.68 4.17
C PRO A 9 6.99 23.40 4.63
N SER A 10 7.18 24.63 4.17
CA SER A 10 8.21 25.54 4.66
C SER A 10 7.71 26.31 5.89
N ARG A 11 8.51 26.31 6.96
CA ARG A 11 8.19 26.99 8.23
C ARG A 11 8.25 28.50 8.06
N SER A 12 7.13 29.19 8.29
CA SER A 12 7.12 30.64 8.56
C SER A 12 6.37 30.92 9.86
N VAL A 13 7.08 31.56 10.79
CA VAL A 13 6.59 32.06 12.07
C VAL A 13 5.79 33.34 11.82
N LEU A 14 4.59 33.47 12.40
CA LEU A 14 3.94 34.76 12.58
C LEU A 14 2.96 34.74 13.76
N LEU A 15 3.24 35.61 14.74
CA LEU A 15 2.33 36.02 15.80
C LEU A 15 1.14 36.77 15.17
N ALA A 16 -0.08 36.45 15.59
CA ALA A 16 -1.24 37.30 15.39
C ALA A 16 -1.98 37.49 16.72
N THR A 17 -2.09 38.76 17.11
CA THR A 17 -2.85 39.32 18.22
C THR A 17 -4.35 39.08 18.07
N THR A 18 -4.98 38.54 19.11
CA THR A 18 -6.44 38.38 19.24
C THR A 18 -7.10 39.73 19.56
N ALA A 19 -8.04 40.17 18.71
CA ALA A 19 -9.00 41.22 19.06
C ALA A 19 -10.28 40.57 19.58
N SER A 20 -10.60 40.82 20.86
CA SER A 20 -11.86 40.39 21.48
C SER A 20 -12.97 41.39 21.16
N LEU A 21 -14.08 40.94 20.56
CA LEU A 21 -15.34 41.68 20.57
C LEU A 21 -16.24 41.08 21.66
N THR A 22 -16.32 41.80 22.78
CA THR A 22 -17.26 41.53 23.86
C THR A 22 -18.47 42.44 23.67
N ILE A 23 -19.63 41.88 23.32
CA ILE A 23 -20.91 42.57 23.49
C ILE A 23 -21.77 41.67 24.36
N GLY A 24 -22.08 42.16 25.55
CA GLY A 24 -22.99 41.51 26.49
C GLY A 24 -24.44 41.81 26.14
N LEU A 25 -25.32 40.83 26.34
CA LEU A 25 -26.69 41.06 26.77
C LEU A 25 -27.21 39.85 27.56
N LEU A 26 -27.56 40.10 28.83
CA LEU A 26 -28.32 39.22 29.70
C LEU A 26 -29.80 39.23 29.30
N ALA A 27 -30.42 38.05 29.08
CA ALA A 27 -31.62 37.56 29.79
C ALA A 27 -32.43 36.49 29.02
N ALA A 28 -32.88 35.49 29.80
CA ALA A 28 -33.94 34.48 29.60
C ALA A 28 -33.57 33.08 29.02
N PRO A 29 -33.93 31.97 29.72
CA PRO A 29 -33.75 30.60 29.26
C PRO A 29 -34.98 30.17 28.44
N GLY A 30 -35.12 30.70 27.24
CA GLY A 30 -35.80 29.99 26.17
C GLY A 30 -34.70 29.43 25.29
N ALA A 31 -34.67 28.12 25.05
CA ALA A 31 -33.89 27.57 23.95
C ALA A 31 -34.50 28.06 22.62
N ALA A 32 -34.35 29.36 22.34
CA ALA A 32 -34.51 29.89 21.00
C ALA A 32 -33.44 29.16 20.21
N TYR A 33 -33.87 28.34 19.25
CA TYR A 33 -33.00 27.76 18.25
C TYR A 33 -32.22 28.92 17.63
N ALA A 34 -30.97 29.11 18.06
CA ALA A 34 -30.11 30.12 17.48
C ALA A 34 -30.02 29.77 16.00
N THR A 35 -30.57 30.65 15.18
CA THR A 35 -30.59 30.44 13.73
C THR A 35 -29.15 30.43 13.25
N ASP A 36 -28.82 29.47 12.40
CA ASP A 36 -27.50 29.36 11.79
C ASP A 36 -27.11 30.72 11.17
N THR A 37 -25.88 31.16 11.45
CA THR A 37 -25.36 32.44 10.97
C THR A 37 -24.29 32.20 9.91
N THR A 38 -24.59 32.51 8.65
CA THR A 38 -23.65 32.39 7.53
C THR A 38 -22.97 33.72 7.23
N THR A 39 -21.65 33.72 7.17
CA THR A 39 -20.82 34.89 6.84
C THR A 39 -19.92 34.57 5.65
N SER A 40 -19.82 35.47 4.68
CA SER A 40 -18.83 35.38 3.60
C SER A 40 -17.45 35.80 4.10
N LEU A 41 -16.42 35.00 3.80
CA LEU A 41 -15.03 35.26 4.15
C LEU A 41 -14.20 35.47 2.89
N SER A 42 -13.37 36.49 2.88
CA SER A 42 -12.26 36.61 1.93
C SER A 42 -11.28 35.45 2.08
N LYS A 43 -10.40 35.27 1.10
CA LYS A 43 -9.36 34.22 1.15
C LYS A 43 -8.49 34.37 2.40
N GLU A 44 -8.05 35.58 2.70
CA GLU A 44 -7.17 35.88 3.83
C GLU A 44 -7.87 35.60 5.17
N GLN A 45 -9.15 35.96 5.28
CA GLN A 45 -9.97 35.64 6.46
C GLN A 45 -10.17 34.13 6.61
N MET A 46 -10.42 33.40 5.51
CA MET A 46 -10.58 31.96 5.52
C MET A 46 -9.29 31.26 6.00
N VAL A 47 -8.14 31.67 5.49
CA VAL A 47 -6.83 31.15 5.91
C VAL A 47 -6.58 31.42 7.40
N ALA A 48 -6.87 32.62 7.88
CA ALA A 48 -6.68 32.98 9.29
C ALA A 48 -7.59 32.15 10.23
N GLU A 49 -8.85 31.95 9.86
CA GLU A 49 -9.80 31.12 10.61
C GLU A 49 -9.37 29.66 10.62
N LEU A 50 -9.06 29.08 9.45
CA LEU A 50 -8.65 27.68 9.34
C LEU A 50 -7.29 27.41 9.99
N LYS A 51 -6.40 28.40 10.06
CA LYS A 51 -5.18 28.30 10.87
C LYS A 51 -5.49 28.07 12.35
N THR A 52 -6.48 28.77 12.90
CA THR A 52 -6.90 28.58 14.30
C THR A 52 -7.46 27.18 14.52
N VAL A 53 -8.23 26.66 13.57
CA VAL A 53 -8.74 25.28 13.57
C VAL A 53 -7.59 24.26 13.49
N ALA A 54 -6.58 24.53 12.66
CA ALA A 54 -5.41 23.67 12.53
C ALA A 54 -4.59 23.62 13.83
N ASP A 55 -4.36 24.78 14.46
CA ASP A 55 -3.65 24.87 15.73
C ASP A 55 -4.40 24.10 16.84
N ALA A 56 -5.73 24.27 16.94
CA ALA A 56 -6.56 23.52 17.89
C ALA A 56 -6.56 22.00 17.61
N SER A 57 -6.65 21.60 16.34
CA SER A 57 -6.64 20.19 15.92
C SER A 57 -5.28 19.54 16.17
N THR A 58 -4.18 20.30 16.04
CA THR A 58 -2.82 19.85 16.39
C THR A 58 -2.74 19.49 17.86
N VAL A 59 -3.19 20.39 18.75
CA VAL A 59 -3.21 20.16 20.20
C VAL A 59 -4.08 18.95 20.54
N ALA A 60 -5.26 18.83 19.93
CA ALA A 60 -6.14 17.68 20.16
C ALA A 60 -5.54 16.35 19.68
N ALA A 61 -4.71 16.37 18.64
CA ALA A 61 -4.07 15.20 18.05
C ALA A 61 -2.83 14.71 18.83
N GLU A 62 -2.28 15.47 19.77
CA GLU A 62 -1.06 15.12 20.53
C GLU A 62 -1.14 13.75 21.21
N LYS A 63 -2.33 13.36 21.69
CA LYS A 63 -2.56 12.05 22.34
C LYS A 63 -3.02 10.97 21.38
N GLY A 64 -3.21 11.32 20.12
CA GLY A 64 -3.69 10.44 19.07
C GLY A 64 -5.08 10.80 18.55
N TRP A 65 -5.40 10.19 17.42
CA TRP A 65 -6.64 10.43 16.69
C TRP A 65 -6.99 9.24 15.82
N LYS A 66 -8.23 9.22 15.35
CA LYS A 66 -8.74 8.27 14.35
C LYS A 66 -9.30 9.04 13.18
N ALA A 67 -9.17 8.46 11.99
CA ALA A 67 -9.86 8.95 10.81
C ALA A 67 -10.64 7.83 10.12
N ASN A 68 -11.80 8.18 9.58
CA ASN A 68 -12.52 7.36 8.62
C ASN A 68 -12.61 8.14 7.30
N ILE A 69 -12.12 7.54 6.22
CA ILE A 69 -12.17 8.08 4.87
C ILE A 69 -13.15 7.24 4.08
N VAL A 70 -14.19 7.86 3.54
CA VAL A 70 -15.15 7.22 2.64
C VAL A 70 -15.06 7.91 1.30
N PHE A 71 -14.77 7.12 0.27
CA PHE A 71 -14.90 7.52 -1.12
C PHE A 71 -16.15 6.86 -1.68
N THR A 72 -17.00 7.68 -2.31
CA THR A 72 -18.20 7.26 -3.00
C THR A 72 -18.10 7.72 -4.44
N ASP A 73 -18.16 6.77 -5.37
CA ASP A 73 -18.23 7.02 -6.80
C ASP A 73 -19.61 6.60 -7.31
N TRP A 74 -20.27 7.50 -8.04
CA TRP A 74 -21.59 7.28 -8.62
C TRP A 74 -21.57 7.31 -10.15
N ALA A 75 -20.39 7.33 -10.77
CA ALA A 75 -20.26 7.20 -12.21
C ALA A 75 -20.93 5.90 -12.70
N THR A 76 -21.91 6.06 -13.59
CA THR A 76 -22.77 4.96 -14.06
C THR A 76 -22.06 4.01 -15.03
N ASP A 77 -20.86 4.38 -15.52
CA ASP A 77 -20.11 3.68 -16.56
C ASP A 77 -18.69 3.29 -16.15
N VAL A 78 -18.43 3.03 -14.86
CA VAL A 78 -17.14 2.45 -14.45
C VAL A 78 -17.12 0.96 -14.83
N ALA A 79 -16.79 0.68 -16.08
CA ALA A 79 -16.05 -0.53 -16.36
C ALA A 79 -14.79 -0.45 -15.49
N ALA A 80 -14.74 -1.24 -14.42
CA ALA A 80 -13.59 -1.38 -13.54
C ALA A 80 -12.42 -2.08 -14.26
N THR A 81 -12.16 -1.70 -15.51
CA THR A 81 -11.00 -2.08 -16.30
C THR A 81 -9.78 -1.38 -15.74
N GLY A 82 -9.03 -2.09 -14.89
CA GLY A 82 -7.59 -1.90 -14.86
C GLY A 82 -7.01 -0.99 -13.78
N TRP A 83 -7.60 -0.92 -12.58
CA TRP A 83 -6.82 -0.51 -11.41
C TRP A 83 -5.88 -1.65 -11.00
N LYS A 84 -4.80 -1.82 -11.77
CA LYS A 84 -3.66 -2.61 -11.34
C LYS A 84 -3.05 -1.85 -10.16
N ALA A 85 -3.26 -2.35 -8.95
CA ALA A 85 -2.28 -2.12 -7.91
C ALA A 85 -0.95 -2.64 -8.50
N ASP A 86 -0.08 -1.71 -8.91
CA ASP A 86 1.34 -1.99 -9.08
C ASP A 86 1.88 -2.36 -7.69
N VAL A 87 1.55 -3.57 -7.25
CA VAL A 87 2.36 -4.37 -6.34
C VAL A 87 3.59 -4.66 -7.16
N ALA A 88 4.66 -3.93 -6.86
CA ALA A 88 5.95 -3.98 -7.50
C ALA A 88 6.24 -5.35 -8.13
N ASP A 89 6.05 -5.44 -9.45
CA ASP A 89 6.54 -6.51 -10.32
C ASP A 89 8.06 -6.37 -10.52
N ALA A 90 8.77 -5.85 -9.51
CA ALA A 90 10.23 -5.82 -9.43
C ALA A 90 10.82 -7.23 -9.28
N GLY A 91 9.97 -8.23 -9.04
CA GLY A 91 10.34 -9.64 -9.03
C GLY A 91 10.30 -10.35 -10.40
N ARG A 92 9.53 -9.83 -11.36
CA ARG A 92 9.14 -10.62 -12.54
C ARG A 92 9.67 -10.05 -13.86
N LYS A 93 10.59 -9.08 -13.79
CA LYS A 93 11.28 -8.49 -14.95
C LYS A 93 12.55 -9.23 -15.41
N ALA A 94 12.69 -10.52 -15.08
CA ALA A 94 13.75 -11.36 -15.62
C ALA A 94 13.19 -12.70 -16.14
N ALA A 95 12.50 -12.67 -17.29
CA ALA A 95 12.47 -13.75 -18.31
C ALA A 95 11.56 -13.44 -19.52
N VAL A 96 11.43 -12.18 -19.96
CA VAL A 96 10.80 -11.86 -21.26
C VAL A 96 11.74 -10.98 -22.07
N THR A 97 12.84 -11.58 -22.51
CA THR A 97 13.54 -11.15 -23.72
C THR A 97 13.16 -12.15 -24.81
N ALA A 98 12.04 -11.89 -25.48
CA ALA A 98 11.64 -12.64 -26.65
C ALA A 98 12.27 -11.99 -27.89
N THR A 99 13.40 -12.55 -28.34
CA THR A 99 13.78 -12.48 -29.75
C THR A 99 12.80 -13.35 -30.54
N SER A 100 12.02 -12.71 -31.41
CA SER A 100 11.26 -13.23 -32.56
C SER A 100 10.69 -14.67 -32.47
N GLY A 101 9.36 -14.78 -32.34
CA GLY A 101 8.64 -16.00 -32.71
C GLY A 101 7.55 -16.42 -31.74
N LYS A 102 6.37 -15.81 -31.88
CA LYS A 102 5.04 -16.37 -31.54
C LYS A 102 4.97 -17.20 -30.25
N ALA A 103 4.95 -16.52 -29.10
CA ALA A 103 4.44 -17.09 -27.85
C ALA A 103 2.96 -16.72 -27.72
N THR A 104 2.09 -17.74 -27.73
CA THR A 104 0.68 -17.64 -27.36
C THR A 104 0.58 -17.22 -25.89
N ALA A 105 -0.03 -16.06 -25.65
CA ALA A 105 -0.26 -15.52 -24.32
C ALA A 105 -1.11 -16.49 -23.49
N ALA A 106 -0.60 -16.88 -22.31
CA ALA A 106 -1.43 -17.45 -21.25
C ALA A 106 -2.39 -16.34 -20.81
N GLY A 107 -3.68 -16.54 -21.08
CA GLY A 107 -4.74 -15.56 -20.88
C GLY A 107 -4.76 -15.05 -19.45
N SER A 108 -4.64 -13.73 -19.31
CA SER A 108 -5.24 -13.01 -18.18
C SER A 108 -6.75 -13.18 -18.30
N VAL A 109 -7.36 -13.85 -17.34
CA VAL A 109 -8.81 -13.77 -17.17
C VAL A 109 -9.09 -12.37 -16.63
N GLU A 110 -9.46 -11.45 -17.51
CA GLU A 110 -10.13 -10.23 -17.11
C GLU A 110 -11.49 -10.64 -16.54
N ALA A 111 -11.60 -10.64 -15.22
CA ALA A 111 -12.90 -10.57 -14.58
C ALA A 111 -13.41 -9.14 -14.76
N ALA A 112 -13.99 -8.85 -15.92
CA ALA A 112 -14.78 -7.63 -16.10
C ALA A 112 -16.01 -7.75 -15.20
N ALA A 113 -15.99 -7.05 -14.07
CA ALA A 113 -17.21 -6.80 -13.32
C ALA A 113 -18.00 -5.72 -14.08
N THR A 114 -18.81 -6.13 -15.05
CA THR A 114 -19.80 -5.27 -15.70
C THR A 114 -21.04 -5.23 -14.82
N GLY A 115 -21.10 -4.25 -13.93
CA GLY A 115 -22.32 -3.92 -13.19
C GLY A 115 -22.29 -2.45 -12.84
N ALA A 116 -23.28 -1.69 -13.31
CA ALA A 116 -23.56 -0.37 -12.78
C ALA A 116 -23.86 -0.53 -11.29
N GLY A 117 -22.94 -0.10 -10.43
CA GLY A 117 -23.02 -0.28 -9.00
C GLY A 117 -22.08 0.69 -8.31
N GLU A 118 -22.59 1.33 -7.26
CA GLU A 118 -21.83 2.25 -6.42
C GLU A 118 -20.55 1.56 -5.92
N VAL A 119 -19.39 2.07 -6.33
CA VAL A 119 -18.10 1.62 -5.81
C VAL A 119 -17.78 2.49 -4.60
N SER A 120 -17.89 1.88 -3.42
CA SER A 120 -17.46 2.52 -2.18
C SER A 120 -16.12 1.96 -1.71
N MET A 121 -15.18 2.86 -1.43
CA MET A 121 -13.95 2.56 -0.71
C MET A 121 -14.04 3.19 0.68
N SER A 122 -13.69 2.42 1.70
CA SER A 122 -13.52 2.96 3.06
C SER A 122 -12.13 2.66 3.58
N MET A 123 -11.51 3.64 4.22
CA MET A 123 -10.25 3.52 4.93
C MET A 123 -10.42 4.00 6.35
N PHE A 124 -9.81 3.31 7.29
CA PHE A 124 -9.84 3.63 8.70
C PHE A 124 -8.42 3.69 9.25
N TYR A 125 -8.10 4.77 9.94
CA TYR A 125 -6.81 5.02 10.54
C TYR A 125 -6.93 5.24 12.04
N VAL A 126 -5.93 4.76 12.76
CA VAL A 126 -5.68 5.10 14.17
C VAL A 126 -4.22 5.48 14.28
N VAL A 127 -3.95 6.64 14.87
CA VAL A 127 -2.60 7.12 15.14
C VAL A 127 -2.41 7.20 16.64
N ASP A 128 -1.35 6.55 17.12
CA ASP A 128 -0.88 6.53 18.51
C ASP A 128 0.54 7.14 18.53
N PRO A 129 0.62 8.48 18.63
CA PRO A 129 1.90 9.20 18.62
C PRO A 129 2.77 8.83 19.83
N VAL A 130 2.14 8.53 20.98
CA VAL A 130 2.84 8.22 22.24
C VAL A 130 3.74 6.99 22.08
N HIS A 131 3.31 5.99 21.34
CA HIS A 131 4.09 4.77 21.12
C HIS A 131 4.78 4.71 19.76
N GLY A 132 4.66 5.75 18.93
CA GLY A 132 5.13 5.69 17.56
C GLY A 132 4.43 4.53 16.82
N ARG A 133 3.08 4.45 16.82
CA ARG A 133 2.31 3.40 16.12
C ARG A 133 1.12 3.91 15.32
N THR A 134 0.83 3.26 14.20
CA THR A 134 -0.43 3.44 13.47
C THR A 134 -1.09 2.11 13.11
N LEU A 135 -2.40 2.14 12.94
CA LEU A 135 -3.21 1.07 12.35
C LEU A 135 -3.94 1.66 11.14
N GLN A 136 -3.85 0.96 10.02
CA GLN A 136 -4.62 1.23 8.82
C GLN A 136 -5.49 0.02 8.50
N ARG A 137 -6.74 0.25 8.12
CA ARG A 137 -7.63 -0.76 7.53
C ARG A 137 -8.30 -0.17 6.32
N TYR A 138 -8.52 -0.98 5.30
CA TYR A 138 -9.30 -0.55 4.15
C TYR A 138 -10.21 -1.66 3.65
N ARG A 139 -11.29 -1.23 3.03
CA ARG A 139 -12.23 -2.09 2.31
C ARG A 139 -12.54 -1.46 0.97
N TYR A 140 -12.39 -2.25 -0.07
CA TYR A 140 -12.71 -1.91 -1.46
C TYR A 140 -13.49 -3.08 -2.07
N GLY A 141 -14.80 -2.91 -2.24
CA GLY A 141 -15.69 -4.02 -2.60
C GLY A 141 -15.57 -5.20 -1.62
N THR A 142 -15.13 -6.36 -2.13
CA THR A 142 -14.86 -7.58 -1.34
C THR A 142 -13.42 -7.65 -0.82
N MET A 143 -12.52 -6.82 -1.34
CA MET A 143 -11.14 -6.77 -0.88
C MET A 143 -11.09 -6.05 0.47
N THR A 144 -10.50 -6.70 1.45
CA THR A 144 -10.17 -6.10 2.74
C THR A 144 -8.66 -6.20 2.95
N GLY A 145 -8.10 -5.20 3.62
CA GLY A 145 -6.69 -5.17 3.93
C GLY A 145 -6.39 -4.17 5.02
N GLY A 146 -5.11 -3.97 5.26
CA GLY A 146 -4.64 -3.09 6.30
C GLY A 146 -3.32 -3.59 6.87
N GLY A 147 -2.84 -2.83 7.84
CA GLY A 147 -1.58 -3.09 8.47
C GLY A 147 -1.31 -2.19 9.64
N TYR A 148 -0.13 -2.36 10.22
CA TYR A 148 0.37 -1.53 11.30
C TYR A 148 1.68 -0.91 10.84
N SER A 149 1.95 0.30 11.28
CA SER A 149 3.26 0.93 11.12
C SER A 149 3.84 1.28 12.48
N VAL A 150 5.15 1.17 12.59
CA VAL A 150 5.92 1.55 13.77
C VAL A 150 7.05 2.45 13.32
N GLU A 151 7.05 3.68 13.82
CA GLU A 151 8.01 4.72 13.46
C GLU A 151 9.44 4.23 13.70
N GLY A 152 10.34 4.51 12.75
CA GLY A 152 11.74 4.09 12.81
C GLY A 152 11.98 2.58 12.85
N THR A 153 10.95 1.75 12.63
CA THR A 153 11.04 0.29 12.77
C THR A 153 10.58 -0.45 11.51
N GLY A 154 9.35 -0.22 11.07
CA GLY A 154 8.80 -0.94 9.90
C GLY A 154 7.29 -1.08 9.87
N ARG A 155 6.83 -1.90 8.94
CA ARG A 155 5.40 -2.11 8.62
C ARG A 155 5.00 -3.58 8.78
N TYR A 156 3.74 -3.79 9.14
CA TYR A 156 3.09 -5.08 9.28
C TYR A 156 1.90 -5.14 8.32
N ASP A 157 2.06 -5.79 7.16
CA ASP A 157 1.01 -5.88 6.15
C ASP A 157 0.18 -7.15 6.34
N ALA A 158 -1.14 -7.05 6.24
CA ALA A 158 -2.04 -8.19 6.32
C ALA A 158 -1.83 -9.16 5.13
N LEU A 159 -1.72 -10.45 5.43
CA LEU A 159 -1.54 -11.51 4.44
C LEU A 159 -2.88 -12.11 4.03
N ASN A 160 -3.47 -11.55 2.98
CA ASN A 160 -4.75 -12.00 2.43
C ASN A 160 -4.61 -12.77 1.11
N ASP A 161 -3.43 -12.76 0.47
CA ASP A 161 -3.25 -13.41 -0.82
C ASP A 161 -3.11 -14.96 -0.71
N PRO A 162 -3.75 -15.74 -1.60
CA PRO A 162 -3.72 -17.20 -1.53
C PRO A 162 -2.33 -17.83 -1.60
N THR A 163 -1.38 -17.19 -2.28
CA THR A 163 -0.01 -17.69 -2.46
C THR A 163 0.75 -17.65 -1.13
N SER A 164 0.73 -16.52 -0.43
CA SER A 164 1.29 -16.38 0.92
C SER A 164 0.63 -17.32 1.91
N ARG A 165 -0.71 -17.46 1.85
CA ARG A 165 -1.44 -18.44 2.69
C ARG A 165 -0.97 -19.87 2.43
N SER A 166 -0.73 -20.23 1.18
CA SER A 166 -0.20 -21.54 0.78
C SER A 166 1.23 -21.76 1.27
N ALA A 167 2.08 -20.73 1.19
CA ALA A 167 3.46 -20.78 1.66
C ALA A 167 3.48 -20.98 3.17
N LEU A 168 2.69 -20.21 3.91
CA LEU A 168 2.55 -20.34 5.36
C LEU A 168 2.02 -21.73 5.77
N LYS A 169 1.06 -22.29 5.03
CA LYS A 169 0.56 -23.66 5.27
C LYS A 169 1.68 -24.69 5.06
N MET A 170 2.45 -24.56 3.98
CA MET A 170 3.60 -25.42 3.70
C MET A 170 4.66 -25.32 4.81
N MET A 171 4.93 -24.11 5.30
CA MET A 171 5.87 -23.84 6.40
C MET A 171 5.35 -24.26 7.79
N ARG A 172 4.13 -24.82 7.87
CA ARG A 172 3.46 -25.18 9.14
C ARG A 172 3.22 -23.97 10.06
N ARG A 173 2.95 -22.80 9.48
CA ARG A 173 2.64 -21.54 10.20
C ARG A 173 1.28 -20.94 9.78
N PRO A 174 0.17 -21.70 9.75
CA PRO A 174 -1.11 -21.21 9.26
C PRO A 174 -1.73 -20.08 10.10
N GLN A 175 -1.25 -19.86 11.33
CA GLN A 175 -1.68 -18.80 12.25
C GLN A 175 -1.09 -17.42 11.92
N VAL A 176 -0.02 -17.34 11.12
CA VAL A 176 0.53 -16.06 10.70
C VAL A 176 -0.54 -15.30 9.90
N ARG A 177 -0.68 -14.01 10.18
CA ARG A 177 -1.65 -13.09 9.56
C ARG A 177 -0.98 -11.85 8.98
N TYR A 178 0.24 -11.54 9.41
CA TYR A 178 0.95 -10.34 8.99
C TYR A 178 2.36 -10.67 8.52
N VAL A 179 2.83 -9.93 7.52
CA VAL A 179 4.23 -9.89 7.13
C VAL A 179 4.86 -8.61 7.63
N PHE A 180 6.02 -8.72 8.28
CA PHE A 180 6.81 -7.60 8.76
C PHE A 180 7.90 -7.25 7.75
N THR A 181 7.94 -5.98 7.35
CA THR A 181 8.99 -5.40 6.53
C THR A 181 9.69 -4.31 7.34
N ALA A 182 10.98 -4.49 7.59
CA ALA A 182 11.77 -3.50 8.30
C ALA A 182 11.93 -2.25 7.43
N ASP A 183 11.68 -1.09 8.03
CA ASP A 183 11.84 0.21 7.40
C ASP A 183 12.25 1.21 8.49
N PRO A 184 13.56 1.35 8.74
CA PRO A 184 14.07 2.25 9.79
C PRO A 184 13.91 3.73 9.42
N SER A 185 13.60 4.04 8.17
CA SER A 185 13.31 5.41 7.69
C SER A 185 11.84 5.79 7.81
N LEU A 186 10.99 4.90 8.30
CA LEU A 186 9.56 5.12 8.34
C LEU A 186 9.18 6.26 9.30
N ASP A 187 8.62 7.32 8.74
CA ASP A 187 7.99 8.45 9.43
C ASP A 187 6.46 8.38 9.25
N PHE A 188 5.71 8.85 10.24
CA PHE A 188 4.26 8.85 10.25
C PHE A 188 3.62 10.00 9.53
N ASP A 189 4.31 11.13 9.47
CA ASP A 189 3.77 12.33 8.83
C ASP A 189 3.50 12.08 7.34
N GLU A 190 4.17 11.09 6.72
CA GLU A 190 3.95 10.68 5.33
C GLU A 190 2.83 9.65 5.15
N ALA A 191 2.50 8.87 6.19
CA ALA A 191 1.67 7.66 6.02
C ALA A 191 0.16 7.90 6.17
N VAL A 192 -0.25 8.96 6.86
CA VAL A 192 -1.67 9.21 7.17
C VAL A 192 -1.96 10.72 7.06
N PRO A 193 -3.02 11.15 6.34
CA PRO A 193 -3.37 12.56 6.27
C PRO A 193 -3.74 13.06 7.67
N ALA A 194 -2.83 13.84 8.27
CA ALA A 194 -3.09 14.49 9.54
C ALA A 194 -4.29 15.45 9.39
N PRO A 195 -5.07 15.69 10.47
CA PRO A 195 -6.16 16.67 10.43
C PRO A 195 -5.74 18.07 9.96
N THR A 196 -4.47 18.43 10.16
CA THR A 196 -3.90 19.69 9.69
C THR A 196 -3.59 19.72 8.20
N ALA A 197 -3.27 18.58 7.58
CA ALA A 197 -2.92 18.51 6.17
C ALA A 197 -4.09 18.95 5.27
N VAL A 198 -5.33 18.65 5.68
CA VAL A 198 -6.53 19.08 4.95
C VAL A 198 -6.90 20.55 5.17
N LEU A 199 -6.15 21.28 6.00
CA LEU A 199 -6.38 22.69 6.35
C LEU A 199 -5.33 23.62 5.74
N THR A 200 -4.38 23.12 4.94
CA THR A 200 -3.24 23.91 4.45
C THR A 200 -3.18 24.09 2.94
N GLU A 201 -4.04 23.44 2.17
CA GLU A 201 -3.95 23.41 0.71
C GLU A 201 -5.05 24.26 0.05
N ASP A 202 -4.63 25.13 -0.88
CA ASP A 202 -5.46 25.90 -1.83
C ASP A 202 -6.78 26.48 -1.29
N ILE A 203 -6.73 27.01 -0.08
CA ILE A 203 -7.86 27.70 0.54
C ILE A 203 -8.23 28.92 -0.30
N GLN A 204 -9.50 28.98 -0.71
CA GLN A 204 -10.10 30.11 -1.42
C GLN A 204 -11.05 30.90 -0.51
N ALA A 205 -11.54 32.03 -1.00
CA ALA A 205 -12.68 32.71 -0.39
C ALA A 205 -13.90 31.77 -0.32
N GLY A 206 -14.76 31.98 0.67
CA GLY A 206 -15.88 31.07 0.91
C GLY A 206 -16.84 31.58 1.97
N THR A 207 -17.50 30.64 2.67
CA THR A 207 -18.47 30.96 3.70
C THR A 207 -18.18 30.19 4.99
N LYS A 208 -18.45 30.84 6.13
CA LYS A 208 -18.51 30.22 7.45
C LYS A 208 -19.95 30.26 7.94
N THR A 209 -20.53 29.09 8.22
CA THR A 209 -21.84 28.96 8.86
C THR A 209 -21.62 28.52 10.30
N VAL A 210 -22.00 29.34 11.27
CA VAL A 210 -21.96 28.98 12.70
C VAL A 210 -23.33 28.47 13.11
N HIS A 211 -23.35 27.30 13.75
CA HIS A 211 -24.58 26.63 14.18
C HIS A 211 -24.91 26.92 15.65
N GLY A 212 -26.16 26.67 16.03
CA GLY A 212 -26.62 26.91 17.41
C GLY A 212 -25.94 26.04 18.49
N ASP A 213 -25.24 24.96 18.11
CA ASP A 213 -24.44 24.13 19.03
C ASP A 213 -22.99 24.61 19.18
N GLY A 214 -22.62 25.72 18.53
CA GLY A 214 -21.28 26.29 18.51
C GLY A 214 -20.34 25.64 17.50
N SER A 215 -20.77 24.63 16.76
CA SER A 215 -20.02 24.10 15.62
C SER A 215 -20.05 25.07 14.42
N ALA A 216 -19.14 24.88 13.47
CA ALA A 216 -19.11 25.71 12.26
C ALA A 216 -18.73 24.90 11.02
N ASP A 217 -19.37 25.24 9.90
CA ASP A 217 -19.04 24.72 8.57
C ASP A 217 -18.34 25.80 7.74
N TYR A 218 -17.16 25.48 7.20
CA TYR A 218 -16.42 26.30 6.25
C TYR A 218 -16.57 25.69 4.87
N THR A 219 -17.12 26.43 3.91
CA THR A 219 -17.31 25.96 2.53
C THR A 219 -16.60 26.86 1.54
N PHE A 220 -15.85 26.26 0.61
CA PHE A 220 -15.14 26.96 -0.46
C PHE A 220 -14.96 26.05 -1.68
N ARG A 221 -14.60 26.64 -2.82
CA ARG A 221 -14.40 25.95 -4.09
C ARG A 221 -12.98 26.21 -4.59
N PRO A 222 -12.04 25.25 -4.50
CA PRO A 222 -10.71 25.42 -5.08
C PRO A 222 -10.76 25.45 -6.61
N GLU A 223 -11.71 24.69 -7.20
CA GLU A 223 -11.91 24.55 -8.64
C GLU A 223 -13.41 24.64 -8.99
N ALA A 224 -13.75 24.72 -10.27
CA ALA A 224 -15.12 25.00 -10.73
C ALA A 224 -16.14 23.90 -10.33
N ASP A 225 -15.69 22.65 -10.30
CA ASP A 225 -16.45 21.41 -10.08
C ASP A 225 -16.21 20.79 -8.69
N THR A 226 -15.33 21.40 -7.89
CA THR A 226 -14.94 20.87 -6.57
C THR A 226 -15.50 21.76 -5.47
N ASN A 227 -16.27 21.18 -4.56
CA ASN A 227 -16.77 21.87 -3.38
C ASN A 227 -16.22 21.22 -2.11
N ILE A 228 -15.47 21.98 -1.32
CA ILE A 228 -14.93 21.53 -0.04
C ILE A 228 -15.76 22.10 1.09
N THR A 229 -16.21 21.23 1.99
CA THR A 229 -16.85 21.61 3.26
C THR A 229 -16.04 21.02 4.43
N LEU A 230 -15.52 21.90 5.28
CA LEU A 230 -14.83 21.55 6.51
C LEU A 230 -15.77 21.80 7.69
N ARG A 231 -16.06 20.76 8.46
CA ARG A 231 -16.87 20.86 9.67
C ARG A 231 -15.99 20.90 10.89
N VAL A 232 -16.17 21.93 11.70
CA VAL A 232 -15.44 22.19 12.94
C VAL A 232 -16.40 22.03 14.11
N ASN A 233 -16.03 21.26 15.12
CA ASN A 233 -16.88 21.08 16.30
C ASN A 233 -16.84 22.31 17.22
N SER A 234 -17.67 22.30 18.26
CA SER A 234 -17.81 23.41 19.20
C SER A 234 -16.56 23.72 20.05
N VAL A 235 -15.56 22.81 20.05
CA VAL A 235 -14.25 23.05 20.68
C VAL A 235 -13.20 23.58 19.71
N GLY A 236 -13.59 23.90 18.46
CA GLY A 236 -12.71 24.51 17.46
C GLY A 236 -11.81 23.53 16.71
N THR A 237 -12.04 22.22 16.83
CA THR A 237 -11.24 21.19 16.12
C THR A 237 -11.96 20.66 14.89
N LEU A 238 -11.19 20.27 13.87
CA LEU A 238 -11.74 19.70 12.65
C LEU A 238 -12.41 18.35 12.94
N ALA A 239 -13.71 18.26 12.73
CA ALA A 239 -14.51 17.04 12.91
C ALA A 239 -14.63 16.24 11.61
N SER A 240 -14.79 16.91 10.46
CA SER A 240 -14.79 16.25 9.16
C SER A 240 -14.41 17.18 8.03
N ALA A 241 -13.90 16.64 6.93
CA ALA A 241 -13.70 17.32 5.67
C ALA A 241 -14.40 16.54 4.57
N ARG A 242 -15.18 17.21 3.73
CA ARG A 242 -15.86 16.61 2.57
C ARG A 242 -15.47 17.37 1.31
N ALA A 243 -14.93 16.66 0.34
CA ALA A 243 -14.75 17.16 -1.02
C ALA A 243 -15.81 16.50 -1.91
N GLY A 244 -16.73 17.30 -2.46
CA GLY A 244 -17.64 16.88 -3.51
C GLY A 244 -17.04 17.19 -4.88
N LEU A 245 -17.00 16.19 -5.74
CA LEU A 245 -16.62 16.27 -7.16
C LEU A 245 -17.87 16.02 -8.02
N GLU A 246 -17.79 16.26 -9.33
CA GLU A 246 -18.94 16.12 -10.22
C GLU A 246 -19.58 14.74 -10.16
N GLU A 247 -18.81 13.65 -10.04
CA GLU A 247 -19.33 12.26 -10.02
C GLU A 247 -18.88 11.45 -8.79
N SER A 248 -18.25 12.10 -7.82
CA SER A 248 -17.76 11.40 -6.63
C SER A 248 -17.68 12.31 -5.40
N ALA A 249 -17.46 11.71 -4.24
CA ALA A 249 -17.17 12.47 -3.03
C ALA A 249 -16.17 11.73 -2.15
N VAL A 250 -15.28 12.48 -1.51
CA VAL A 250 -14.40 12.01 -0.44
C VAL A 250 -14.87 12.65 0.86
N THR A 251 -15.11 11.84 1.89
CA THR A 251 -15.42 12.33 3.24
C THR A 251 -14.42 11.76 4.23
N LEU A 252 -13.71 12.64 4.93
CA LEU A 252 -12.81 12.33 6.04
C LEU A 252 -13.50 12.74 7.34
N THR A 253 -13.58 11.84 8.32
CA THR A 253 -14.12 12.14 9.65
C THR A 253 -13.06 11.86 10.69
N TYR A 254 -12.85 12.80 11.60
CA TYR A 254 -11.81 12.74 12.64
C TYR A 254 -12.42 12.59 14.04
N ALA A 255 -11.72 11.85 14.89
CA ALA A 255 -12.01 11.77 16.31
C ALA A 255 -10.71 11.83 17.11
N TYR A 256 -10.65 12.71 18.11
CA TYR A 256 -9.46 12.95 18.94
C TYR A 256 -9.65 12.31 20.31
N ALA A 257 -8.71 11.48 20.71
CA ALA A 257 -8.65 10.84 22.03
C ALA A 257 -7.33 10.10 22.16
N PRO A 258 -6.86 9.83 23.40
CA PRO A 258 -5.77 8.87 23.61
C PRO A 258 -6.00 7.58 22.81
N GLN A 259 -5.03 7.24 21.97
CA GLN A 259 -5.05 6.00 21.20
C GLN A 259 -4.06 5.00 21.76
N GLN A 260 -4.40 3.72 21.61
CA GLN A 260 -3.49 2.63 21.91
C GLN A 260 -3.52 1.64 20.76
N VAL A 261 -2.43 1.56 20.01
CA VAL A 261 -2.29 0.59 18.92
C VAL A 261 -1.47 -0.61 19.40
N THR A 262 -2.15 -1.75 19.50
CA THR A 262 -1.53 -3.03 19.86
C THR A 262 -1.04 -3.74 18.61
N LEU A 263 0.27 -3.99 18.55
CA LEU A 263 0.90 -4.68 17.43
C LEU A 263 0.56 -6.18 17.42
N PRO A 264 0.57 -6.84 16.24
CA PRO A 264 0.44 -8.27 16.15
C PRO A 264 1.51 -9.02 16.95
N SER A 265 1.15 -10.14 17.56
CA SER A 265 2.10 -10.98 18.30
C SER A 265 3.13 -11.63 17.37
N ARG A 266 4.30 -11.98 17.91
CA ARG A 266 5.37 -12.65 17.15
C ARG A 266 4.91 -13.93 16.45
N SER A 267 3.97 -14.68 17.05
CA SER A 267 3.42 -15.90 16.46
C SER A 267 2.48 -15.63 15.28
N ALA A 268 1.86 -14.44 15.24
CA ALA A 268 1.00 -13.98 14.15
C ALA A 268 1.77 -13.25 13.03
N THR A 269 3.09 -13.04 13.18
CA THR A 269 3.93 -12.31 12.23
C THR A 269 5.01 -13.19 11.61
N ILE A 270 5.36 -12.93 10.35
CA ILE A 270 6.53 -13.48 9.67
C ILE A 270 7.34 -12.33 9.06
N ASN A 271 8.66 -12.42 8.99
CA ASN A 271 9.45 -11.41 8.26
C ASN A 271 9.29 -11.63 6.73
N TRP A 272 9.39 -10.55 5.96
CA TRP A 272 9.29 -10.60 4.49
C TRP A 272 10.25 -11.62 3.85
N ALA A 273 11.53 -11.64 4.24
CA ALA A 273 12.51 -12.56 3.68
C ALA A 273 12.17 -14.05 3.95
N GLU A 274 11.62 -14.35 5.13
CA GLU A 274 11.18 -15.70 5.49
C GLU A 274 9.94 -16.12 4.68
N LEU A 275 8.99 -15.19 4.46
CA LEU A 275 7.82 -15.43 3.61
C LEU A 275 8.23 -15.65 2.15
N ALA A 276 9.10 -14.79 1.61
CA ALA A 276 9.62 -14.88 0.25
C ALA A 276 10.34 -16.22 0.01
N LYS A 277 11.13 -16.68 0.99
CA LYS A 277 11.71 -18.03 0.99
C LYS A 277 10.64 -19.11 0.92
N GLY A 278 9.58 -19.01 1.72
CA GLY A 278 8.42 -19.91 1.68
C GLY A 278 7.77 -19.97 0.30
N GLN A 279 7.50 -18.81 -0.31
CA GLN A 279 6.95 -18.71 -1.65
C GLN A 279 7.88 -19.31 -2.71
N ALA A 280 9.18 -19.05 -2.64
CA ALA A 280 10.14 -19.62 -3.57
C ALA A 280 10.18 -21.16 -3.56
N TYR A 281 9.91 -21.76 -2.40
CA TYR A 281 9.83 -23.21 -2.26
C TYR A 281 8.50 -23.82 -2.72
N LEU A 282 7.42 -23.03 -2.83
CA LEU A 282 6.21 -23.44 -3.55
C LEU A 282 6.51 -23.55 -5.05
N ASP A 283 7.22 -22.56 -5.59
CA ASP A 283 7.60 -22.49 -7.02
C ASP A 283 8.90 -23.25 -7.35
N MET A 284 9.42 -24.03 -6.39
CA MET A 284 10.68 -24.75 -6.50
C MET A 284 10.79 -25.55 -7.79
N ARG A 285 9.72 -26.23 -8.21
CA ARG A 285 9.73 -27.03 -9.45
C ARG A 285 10.00 -26.16 -10.67
N THR A 286 9.31 -25.03 -10.76
CA THR A 286 9.44 -24.05 -11.85
C THR A 286 10.86 -23.48 -11.88
N PHE A 287 11.42 -23.10 -10.73
CA PHE A 287 12.78 -22.56 -10.68
C PHE A 287 13.87 -23.57 -11.05
N VAL A 288 13.79 -24.81 -10.56
CA VAL A 288 14.77 -25.86 -10.95
C VAL A 288 14.66 -26.19 -12.45
N ALA A 289 13.44 -26.28 -12.99
CA ALA A 289 13.23 -26.50 -14.42
C ALA A 289 13.77 -25.34 -15.26
N SER A 290 13.52 -24.10 -14.84
CA SER A 290 13.99 -22.89 -15.52
C SER A 290 15.52 -22.83 -15.56
N ALA A 291 16.18 -23.02 -14.42
CA ALA A 291 17.65 -23.05 -14.36
C ALA A 291 18.26 -24.11 -15.29
N ALA A 292 17.65 -25.31 -15.35
CA ALA A 292 18.08 -26.38 -16.23
C ALA A 292 17.89 -26.05 -17.72
N ASN A 293 16.72 -25.51 -18.10
CA ASN A 293 16.38 -25.18 -19.49
C ASN A 293 17.13 -23.95 -20.01
N GLN A 294 17.23 -22.88 -19.21
CA GLN A 294 17.96 -21.67 -19.59
C GLN A 294 19.45 -21.95 -19.73
N GLY A 295 20.04 -22.68 -18.78
CA GLY A 295 21.45 -23.09 -18.87
C GLY A 295 21.74 -23.97 -20.09
N ALA A 296 20.80 -24.85 -20.46
CA ALA A 296 20.89 -25.63 -21.70
C ALA A 296 20.82 -24.74 -22.97
N ALA A 297 19.86 -23.81 -23.01
CA ALA A 297 19.68 -22.90 -24.14
C ALA A 297 20.90 -21.99 -24.35
N GLU A 298 21.44 -21.40 -23.28
CA GLU A 298 22.65 -20.57 -23.34
C GLU A 298 23.88 -21.37 -23.80
N THR A 299 23.98 -22.63 -23.36
CA THR A 299 25.04 -23.52 -23.83
C THR A 299 24.94 -23.81 -25.33
N LEU A 300 23.72 -24.05 -25.85
CA LEU A 300 23.51 -24.24 -27.29
C LEU A 300 23.87 -22.99 -28.08
N ARG A 301 23.47 -21.81 -27.58
CA ARG A 301 23.83 -20.51 -28.16
C ARG A 301 25.34 -20.33 -28.24
N THR A 302 26.04 -20.58 -27.13
CA THR A 302 27.52 -20.52 -27.05
C THR A 302 28.21 -21.53 -27.97
N ALA A 303 27.65 -22.73 -28.13
CA ALA A 303 28.21 -23.74 -29.02
C ALA A 303 28.12 -23.35 -30.51
N ALA A 304 27.14 -22.53 -30.90
CA ALA A 304 26.93 -22.06 -32.27
C ALA A 304 26.91 -23.21 -33.30
N GLY A 305 26.13 -24.26 -33.01
CA GLY A 305 26.00 -25.45 -33.87
C GLY A 305 27.18 -26.44 -33.83
N ARG A 306 28.22 -26.16 -33.04
CA ARG A 306 29.34 -27.08 -32.80
C ARG A 306 29.00 -28.10 -31.70
N THR A 307 29.89 -29.08 -31.50
CA THR A 307 29.77 -30.04 -30.40
C THR A 307 29.73 -29.31 -29.05
N VAL A 308 28.73 -29.62 -28.23
CA VAL A 308 28.53 -29.03 -26.93
C VAL A 308 29.58 -29.56 -25.96
N LYS A 309 30.38 -28.66 -25.39
CA LYS A 309 31.33 -29.01 -24.33
C LYS A 309 30.57 -29.18 -23.00
N VAL A 310 30.73 -30.34 -22.36
CA VAL A 310 30.12 -30.64 -21.04
C VAL A 310 30.53 -29.62 -19.97
N THR A 311 31.75 -29.10 -20.03
CA THR A 311 32.24 -28.04 -19.14
C THR A 311 31.46 -26.74 -19.30
N SER A 312 31.15 -26.34 -20.55
CA SER A 312 30.30 -25.18 -20.84
C SER A 312 28.89 -25.38 -20.30
N LEU A 313 28.31 -26.56 -20.52
CA LEU A 313 26.99 -26.90 -19.99
C LEU A 313 26.92 -26.75 -18.46
N ARG A 314 27.90 -27.32 -17.76
CA ARG A 314 27.99 -27.23 -16.30
C ARG A 314 28.12 -25.78 -15.83
N LYS A 315 28.93 -24.97 -16.52
CA LYS A 315 29.11 -23.55 -16.21
C LYS A 315 27.79 -22.78 -16.27
N HIS A 316 27.07 -22.86 -17.40
CA HIS A 316 25.84 -22.09 -17.58
C HIS A 316 24.72 -22.54 -16.63
N VAL A 317 24.52 -23.85 -16.43
CA VAL A 317 23.49 -24.31 -15.47
C VAL A 317 23.80 -23.88 -14.03
N ARG A 318 25.07 -23.82 -13.62
CA ARG A 318 25.45 -23.28 -12.29
C ARG A 318 25.20 -21.78 -12.20
N GLN A 319 25.50 -21.04 -13.26
CA GLN A 319 25.26 -19.61 -13.32
C GLN A 319 23.76 -19.31 -13.17
N GLU A 320 22.90 -20.01 -13.91
CA GLU A 320 21.45 -19.84 -13.77
C GLU A 320 20.96 -20.21 -12.37
N ALA A 321 21.44 -21.34 -11.82
CA ALA A 321 21.09 -21.72 -10.45
C ALA A 321 21.51 -20.65 -9.43
N ALA A 322 22.67 -20.01 -9.61
CA ALA A 322 23.14 -18.93 -8.75
C ALA A 322 22.29 -17.65 -8.91
N VAL A 323 21.90 -17.28 -10.13
CA VAL A 323 20.99 -16.15 -10.40
C VAL A 323 19.65 -16.36 -9.70
N PHE A 324 19.03 -17.53 -9.85
CA PHE A 324 17.76 -17.84 -9.17
C PHE A 324 17.88 -17.86 -7.64
N ASN A 325 18.98 -18.42 -7.11
CA ASN A 325 19.25 -18.43 -5.68
C ASN A 325 19.39 -17.00 -5.12
N SER A 326 20.16 -16.15 -5.80
CA SER A 326 20.31 -14.73 -5.43
C SER A 326 18.98 -14.00 -5.47
N TYR A 327 18.22 -14.18 -6.55
CA TYR A 327 16.90 -13.55 -6.73
C TYR A 327 15.93 -13.95 -5.61
N ALA A 328 15.86 -15.24 -5.28
CA ALA A 328 14.99 -15.73 -4.22
C ALA A 328 15.54 -15.44 -2.80
N SER A 329 16.75 -14.87 -2.68
CA SER A 329 17.48 -14.77 -1.40
C SER A 329 17.58 -16.13 -0.68
N THR A 330 17.79 -17.20 -1.44
CA THR A 330 17.89 -18.57 -0.92
C THR A 330 19.10 -19.30 -1.51
N ASN A 331 19.54 -20.37 -0.85
CA ASN A 331 20.50 -21.32 -1.43
C ASN A 331 19.79 -22.61 -1.87
N MET A 332 18.61 -22.47 -2.49
CA MET A 332 17.67 -23.56 -2.76
C MET A 332 18.15 -24.53 -3.84
N ILE A 333 18.55 -24.03 -5.01
CA ILE A 333 18.96 -24.87 -6.15
C ILE A 333 20.41 -25.29 -5.94
N LYS A 334 20.63 -26.60 -5.90
CA LYS A 334 21.93 -27.26 -5.84
C LYS A 334 22.24 -27.91 -7.17
N THR A 335 23.52 -27.95 -7.52
CA THR A 335 23.98 -28.60 -8.75
C THR A 335 24.96 -29.72 -8.43
N LYS A 336 24.88 -30.83 -9.17
CA LYS A 336 25.80 -31.96 -9.08
C LYS A 336 26.28 -32.36 -10.47
N ASP A 337 27.59 -32.48 -10.64
CA ASP A 337 28.15 -32.99 -11.88
C ASP A 337 27.83 -34.47 -12.03
N ILE A 338 27.46 -34.85 -13.25
CA ILE A 338 27.17 -36.24 -13.62
C ILE A 338 27.89 -36.58 -14.92
N ARG A 339 27.95 -37.87 -15.25
CA ARG A 339 28.50 -38.34 -16.53
C ARG A 339 27.73 -37.71 -17.69
N GLY A 340 28.45 -36.99 -18.56
CA GLY A 340 27.89 -36.33 -19.75
C GLY A 340 27.06 -35.06 -19.48
N GLY A 341 27.08 -34.50 -18.27
CA GLY A 341 26.26 -33.31 -17.99
C GLY A 341 26.27 -32.85 -16.53
N ILE A 342 25.12 -32.34 -16.10
CA ILE A 342 24.87 -31.75 -14.79
C ILE A 342 23.43 -32.05 -14.32
N ARG A 343 23.24 -32.19 -13.00
CA ARG A 343 21.92 -32.30 -12.36
C ARG A 343 21.66 -31.06 -11.51
N ALA A 344 20.61 -30.33 -11.80
CA ALA A 344 20.06 -29.28 -10.94
C ALA A 344 18.96 -29.88 -10.07
N HIS A 345 18.99 -29.65 -8.76
CA HIS A 345 18.00 -30.20 -7.83
C HIS A 345 17.75 -29.26 -6.66
N ALA A 346 16.60 -29.38 -6.03
CA ALA A 346 16.26 -28.69 -4.80
C ALA A 346 15.38 -29.58 -3.92
N THR A 347 15.54 -29.45 -2.62
CA THR A 347 14.74 -30.17 -1.62
C THR A 347 14.04 -29.14 -0.74
N ASN A 348 12.72 -29.25 -0.64
CA ASN A 348 11.91 -28.37 0.18
C ASN A 348 12.10 -28.74 1.67
N PRO A 349 12.55 -27.81 2.53
CA PRO A 349 12.91 -28.13 3.91
C PRO A 349 11.69 -28.44 4.80
N TRP A 350 10.48 -28.05 4.40
CA TRP A 350 9.27 -28.26 5.21
C TRP A 350 8.45 -29.48 4.78
N THR A 351 8.46 -29.80 3.48
CA THR A 351 7.73 -30.94 2.92
C THR A 351 8.63 -32.12 2.56
N HIS A 352 9.95 -31.94 2.57
CA HIS A 352 10.98 -32.91 2.15
C HIS A 352 10.86 -33.39 0.70
N LYS A 353 9.95 -32.82 -0.09
CA LYS A 353 9.84 -33.10 -1.52
C LYS A 353 11.09 -32.62 -2.25
N THR A 354 11.59 -33.43 -3.16
CA THR A 354 12.76 -33.11 -3.98
C THR A 354 12.36 -33.02 -5.45
N VAL A 355 12.84 -31.97 -6.13
CA VAL A 355 12.75 -31.83 -7.59
C VAL A 355 14.15 -31.90 -8.16
N SER A 356 14.33 -32.62 -9.27
CA SER A 356 15.65 -32.82 -9.88
C SER A 356 15.55 -32.90 -11.39
N TYR A 357 16.23 -31.98 -12.08
CA TYR A 357 16.39 -32.00 -13.53
C TYR A 357 17.82 -32.40 -13.91
N THR A 358 17.94 -33.38 -14.80
CA THR A 358 19.18 -33.85 -15.39
C THR A 358 19.35 -33.27 -16.79
N VAL A 359 20.45 -32.55 -17.01
CA VAL A 359 20.80 -31.96 -18.31
C VAL A 359 22.04 -32.66 -18.84
N LYS A 360 21.94 -33.29 -20.01
CA LYS A 360 23.03 -34.04 -20.65
C LYS A 360 23.32 -33.49 -22.04
N ALA A 361 24.60 -33.40 -22.38
CA ALA A 361 25.07 -33.10 -23.73
C ALA A 361 25.36 -34.41 -24.48
N SER A 362 25.00 -34.45 -25.76
CA SER A 362 25.34 -35.54 -26.68
C SER A 362 25.61 -34.98 -28.07
N GLY A 363 26.88 -34.93 -28.46
CA GLY A 363 27.30 -34.29 -29.71
C GLY A 363 26.90 -32.81 -29.75
N LYS A 364 26.05 -32.44 -30.71
CA LYS A 364 25.53 -31.08 -30.90
C LYS A 364 24.21 -30.81 -30.16
N LYS A 365 23.67 -31.80 -29.43
CA LYS A 365 22.35 -31.74 -28.79
C LYS A 365 22.47 -31.71 -27.27
N ILE A 366 21.48 -31.11 -26.62
CA ILE A 366 21.30 -31.14 -25.17
C ILE A 366 19.91 -31.71 -24.87
N THR A 367 19.82 -32.62 -23.92
CA THR A 367 18.55 -33.18 -23.42
C THR A 367 18.35 -32.82 -21.96
N VAL A 368 17.17 -32.30 -21.62
CA VAL A 368 16.75 -32.00 -20.25
C VAL A 368 15.67 -33.01 -19.85
N ARG A 369 15.82 -33.67 -18.69
CA ARG A 369 14.85 -34.63 -18.13
C ARG A 369 14.58 -34.29 -16.66
N GLY A 370 13.32 -34.11 -16.28
CA GLY A 370 12.89 -33.70 -14.93
C GLY A 370 12.16 -34.78 -14.16
#